data_AF-V2TYB9-F1
#
_entry.id   AF-V2TYB9-F1
#
_cell.length_a   1.000
_cell.length_b   1.000
_cell.length_c   1.000
_cell.angle_alpha   90.00
_cell.angle_beta   90.00
_cell.angle_gamma   90.00
#
_symmetry.space_group_name_H-M   'P 1'
#
loop_
_entity.id
_entity.type
_entity.pdbx_description
1 polymer ?
#
loop_
_entity_poly.entity_id
_entity_poly.type
_entity_poly.pdbx_seq_one_letter_code
_entity_poly.pdbx_strand_id
1 'polypeptide(L)'
;MVDISKKTLEQLEKFTASMPTQQWVYIENEQLGRYQLKNKAQDGVILTLALHCKISSQRPTFSLSSAEGKTLLKAYDPNAGQIQFLLDNQNYGNPFNVHTDEPLKRFQAAIAQAKVIKIFNASRLYTFQNGNADLLSKPVSCQESGASG
;
A
#
# COMPACT_ATOMS: atom_id res chain seq x y z
N MET A 1 12.69 32.17 -5.54
CA MET A 1 12.54 31.10 -4.54
C MET A 1 12.31 29.81 -5.31
N VAL A 2 13.23 28.84 -5.25
CA VAL A 2 13.05 27.54 -5.92
C VAL A 2 12.00 26.77 -5.13
N ASP A 3 10.91 26.35 -5.78
CA ASP A 3 9.85 25.57 -5.14
C ASP A 3 10.36 24.14 -4.90
N ILE A 4 10.92 23.93 -3.71
CA ILE A 4 11.51 22.66 -3.28
C ILE A 4 10.47 21.54 -3.37
N SER A 5 9.20 21.83 -3.04
CA SER A 5 8.09 20.87 -3.06
C SER A 5 7.87 20.27 -4.45
N LYS A 6 7.94 21.08 -5.51
CA LYS A 6 7.82 20.61 -6.90
C LYS A 6 8.95 19.67 -7.30
N LYS A 7 10.19 20.01 -6.93
CA LYS A 7 11.35 19.13 -7.20
C LYS A 7 11.22 17.79 -6.48
N THR A 8 10.72 17.80 -5.25
CA THR A 8 10.55 16.57 -4.47
C THR A 8 9.43 15.69 -5.04
N LEU A 9 8.37 16.29 -5.61
CA LEU A 9 7.33 15.56 -6.36
C LEU A 9 7.89 14.92 -7.64
N GLU A 10 8.61 15.67 -8.47
CA GLU A 10 9.24 15.12 -9.70
C GLU A 10 10.24 14.00 -9.38
N GLN A 11 10.99 14.11 -8.28
CA GLN A 11 11.89 13.06 -7.82
C GLN A 11 11.13 11.80 -7.39
N LEU A 12 9.98 11.95 -6.72
CA LEU A 12 9.12 10.83 -6.33
C LEU A 12 8.49 10.14 -7.53
N GLU A 13 8.09 10.89 -8.56
CA GLU A 13 7.58 10.33 -9.82
C GLU A 13 8.65 9.54 -10.55
N LYS A 14 9.87 10.11 -10.70
CA LYS A 14 11.02 9.41 -11.29
C LYS A 14 11.37 8.14 -10.54
N PHE A 15 11.34 8.18 -9.21
CA PHE A 15 11.57 7.01 -8.37
C PHE A 15 10.49 5.95 -8.57
N THR A 16 9.22 6.35 -8.64
CA THR A 16 8.11 5.42 -8.84
C THR A 16 8.23 4.72 -10.20
N ALA A 17 8.69 5.44 -11.23
CA ALA A 17 8.98 4.85 -12.55
C ALA A 17 10.12 3.82 -12.49
N SER A 18 11.20 4.09 -11.75
CA SER A 18 12.36 3.21 -11.60
C SER A 18 12.23 2.16 -10.49
N MET A 19 11.12 2.16 -9.74
CA MET A 19 10.89 1.24 -8.62
C MET A 19 11.06 -0.21 -9.07
N PRO A 20 11.86 -1.03 -8.39
CA PRO A 20 12.00 -2.43 -8.75
C PRO A 20 10.66 -3.16 -8.61
N THR A 21 10.45 -4.17 -9.44
CA THR A 21 9.24 -5.00 -9.38
C THR A 21 9.37 -6.09 -8.32
N GLN A 22 8.23 -6.61 -7.88
CA GLN A 22 8.10 -7.83 -7.08
C GLN A 22 8.81 -7.79 -5.72
N GLN A 23 8.90 -6.61 -5.13
CA GLN A 23 9.44 -6.43 -3.79
C GLN A 23 8.91 -5.16 -3.15
N TRP A 24 8.97 -5.10 -1.83
CA TRP A 24 8.68 -3.91 -1.08
C TRP A 24 9.80 -2.88 -1.21
N VAL A 25 9.36 -1.64 -1.28
CA VAL A 25 10.20 -0.46 -1.30
C VAL A 25 9.60 0.53 -0.32
N TYR A 26 10.44 0.97 0.61
CA TYR A 26 10.08 1.98 1.60
C TYR A 26 10.60 3.34 1.13
N ILE A 27 9.69 4.30 1.00
CA ILE A 27 9.97 5.64 0.49
C ILE A 27 9.83 6.62 1.64
N GLU A 28 10.89 7.36 1.91
CA GLU A 28 10.94 8.37 2.95
C GLU A 28 11.08 9.75 2.32
N ASN A 29 10.19 10.67 2.71
CA ASN A 29 10.29 12.08 2.40
C ASN A 29 10.14 12.85 3.70
N GLU A 30 11.27 13.08 4.36
CA GLU A 30 11.32 13.75 5.66
C GLU A 30 10.78 15.17 5.60
N GLN A 31 11.07 15.90 4.50
CA GLN A 31 10.62 17.29 4.31
C GLN A 31 9.11 17.42 4.30
N LEU A 32 8.41 16.45 3.71
CA LEU A 32 6.95 16.41 3.67
C LEU A 32 6.33 15.54 4.78
N GLY A 33 7.16 14.90 5.62
CA GLY A 33 6.70 13.92 6.61
C GLY A 33 5.95 12.73 6.00
N ARG A 34 6.26 12.37 4.75
CA ARG A 34 5.57 11.30 4.00
C ARG A 34 6.43 10.05 3.95
N TYR A 35 5.88 8.95 4.46
CA TYR A 35 6.54 7.65 4.52
C TYR A 35 5.59 6.61 3.90
N GLN A 36 6.03 5.90 2.88
CA GLN A 36 5.16 5.00 2.10
C GLN A 36 5.84 3.66 1.87
N LEU A 37 5.05 2.59 1.91
CA LEU A 37 5.51 1.25 1.57
C LEU A 37 4.79 0.79 0.30
N LYS A 38 5.55 0.55 -0.77
CA LYS A 38 5.03 0.24 -2.11
C LYS A 38 5.61 -1.05 -2.67
N ASN A 39 4.83 -1.76 -3.48
CA ASN A 39 5.26 -2.94 -4.23
C ASN A 39 4.73 -2.87 -5.67
N LYS A 40 5.65 -2.90 -6.65
CA LYS A 40 5.28 -2.86 -8.08
C LYS A 40 5.12 -4.28 -8.60
N ALA A 41 3.96 -4.62 -9.14
CA ALA A 41 3.77 -5.85 -9.89
C ALA A 41 4.52 -5.80 -11.24
N GLN A 42 4.63 -6.95 -11.92
CA GLN A 42 5.23 -7.03 -13.26
C GLN A 42 4.46 -6.23 -14.31
N ASP A 43 3.14 -6.14 -14.17
CA ASP A 43 2.27 -5.36 -15.06
C ASP A 43 2.23 -3.86 -14.73
N GLY A 44 3.07 -3.41 -13.79
CA GLY A 44 3.18 -2.01 -13.40
C GLY A 44 2.14 -1.54 -12.38
N VAL A 45 1.16 -2.36 -12.00
CA VAL A 45 0.25 -2.03 -10.90
C VAL A 45 1.05 -1.90 -9.60
N ILE A 46 0.74 -0.89 -8.80
CA ILE A 46 1.42 -0.63 -7.54
C ILE A 46 0.45 -0.89 -6.39
N LEU A 47 0.84 -1.75 -5.46
CA LEU A 47 0.22 -1.89 -4.16
C LEU A 47 0.92 -0.96 -3.18
N THR A 48 0.16 -0.07 -2.55
CA THR A 48 0.61 0.69 -1.38
C THR A 48 -0.04 0.08 -0.14
N LEU A 49 0.77 -0.31 0.84
CA LEU A 49 0.29 -0.77 2.14
C LEU A 49 0.67 0.23 3.22
N ALA A 50 -0.25 0.44 4.15
CA ALA A 50 0.01 1.20 5.34
C ALA A 50 -0.49 0.43 6.56
N LEU A 51 0.34 -0.49 7.06
CA LEU A 51 -0.01 -1.41 8.15
C LEU A 51 0.36 -0.85 9.53
N HIS A 52 1.47 -0.10 9.62
CA HIS A 52 1.98 0.46 10.87
C HIS A 52 1.96 1.99 10.81
N CYS A 53 0.85 2.60 11.23
CA CYS A 53 0.72 4.06 11.18
C CYS A 53 1.63 4.74 12.19
N LYS A 54 2.39 5.76 11.76
CA LYS A 54 3.16 6.63 12.66
C LYS A 54 2.28 7.34 13.69
N ILE A 55 1.07 7.71 13.30
CA ILE A 55 0.07 8.32 14.18
C ILE A 55 -0.93 7.23 14.58
N SER A 56 -0.99 6.91 15.87
CA SER A 56 -1.80 5.79 16.38
C SER A 56 -3.31 5.96 16.21
N SER A 57 -3.80 7.20 16.09
CA SER A 57 -5.20 7.49 15.78
C SER A 57 -5.56 7.31 14.31
N GLN A 58 -4.56 7.21 13.42
CA GLN A 58 -4.80 6.92 12.01
C GLN A 58 -5.03 5.44 11.80
N ARG A 59 -5.92 5.14 10.86
CA ARG A 59 -6.26 3.77 10.53
C ARG A 59 -5.33 3.21 9.45
N PRO A 60 -4.86 1.96 9.61
CA PRO A 60 -4.19 1.23 8.55
C PRO A 60 -5.00 1.19 7.26
N THR A 61 -4.34 1.19 6.10
CA THR A 61 -5.04 1.25 4.80
C THR A 61 -4.24 0.58 3.70
N PHE A 62 -4.84 0.45 2.53
CA PHE A 62 -4.17 0.09 1.29
C PHE A 62 -4.77 0.81 0.09
N SER A 63 -4.00 0.84 -0.99
CA SER A 63 -4.49 1.19 -2.32
C SER A 63 -3.80 0.41 -3.41
N LEU A 64 -4.50 0.24 -4.53
CA LEU A 64 -3.93 -0.15 -5.80
C LEU A 64 -3.95 1.05 -6.75
N SER A 65 -2.85 1.29 -7.45
CA SER A 65 -2.81 2.24 -8.56
C SER A 65 -2.28 1.59 -9.84
N SER A 66 -2.73 2.07 -10.99
CA SER A 66 -2.13 1.69 -12.28
C SER A 66 -0.71 2.23 -12.41
N ALA A 67 -0.02 1.82 -13.47
CA ALA A 67 1.32 2.32 -13.79
C ALA A 67 1.33 3.84 -14.01
N GLU A 68 0.22 4.42 -14.46
CA GLU A 68 0.02 5.86 -14.66
C GLU A 68 -0.44 6.59 -13.39
N GLY A 69 -0.51 5.91 -12.24
CA GLY A 69 -0.88 6.50 -10.96
C GLY A 69 -2.39 6.64 -10.73
N LYS A 70 -3.25 6.15 -11.63
CA LYS A 70 -4.70 6.15 -11.42
C LYS A 70 -5.06 5.18 -10.30
N THR A 71 -5.82 5.64 -9.29
CA THR A 71 -6.36 4.73 -8.26
C THR A 71 -7.28 3.70 -8.91
N LEU A 72 -7.03 2.43 -8.61
CA LEU A 72 -7.86 1.28 -9.02
C LEU A 72 -8.71 0.75 -7.87
N LEU A 73 -8.17 0.74 -6.65
CA LEU A 73 -8.83 0.18 -5.46
C LEU A 73 -8.33 0.87 -4.19
N LYS A 74 -9.18 1.00 -3.18
CA LYS A 74 -8.85 1.53 -1.85
C LYS A 74 -9.57 0.74 -0.75
N ALA A 75 -8.97 0.68 0.44
CA ALA A 75 -9.46 -0.13 1.57
C ALA A 75 -10.91 0.10 2.00
N TYR A 76 -11.35 1.36 1.97
CA TYR A 76 -12.62 1.81 2.54
C TYR A 76 -13.55 2.42 1.49
N ASP A 77 -13.42 1.99 0.23
CA ASP A 77 -14.30 2.44 -0.85
C ASP A 77 -15.64 1.66 -0.78
N PRO A 78 -16.78 2.32 -0.49
CA PRO A 78 -18.07 1.64 -0.41
C PRO A 78 -18.53 1.04 -1.75
N ASN A 79 -17.96 1.51 -2.87
CA ASN A 79 -18.33 1.06 -4.22
C ASN A 79 -17.39 -0.02 -4.77
N ALA A 80 -16.35 -0.42 -4.02
CA ALA A 80 -15.36 -1.40 -4.49
C ALA A 80 -15.92 -2.82 -4.60
N GLY A 81 -17.09 -3.11 -4.02
CA GLY A 81 -17.62 -4.47 -3.94
C GLY A 81 -16.75 -5.39 -3.09
N GLN A 82 -16.76 -6.69 -3.38
CA GLN A 82 -15.99 -7.66 -2.60
C GLN A 82 -14.49 -7.56 -2.92
N ILE A 83 -13.68 -7.46 -1.86
CA ILE A 83 -12.23 -7.49 -1.92
C ILE A 83 -11.75 -8.72 -1.15
N GLN A 84 -10.87 -9.50 -1.75
CA GLN A 84 -10.25 -10.66 -1.11
C GLN A 84 -8.73 -10.56 -1.20
N PHE A 85 -8.06 -10.64 -0.06
CA PHE A 85 -6.62 -10.83 0.03
C PHE A 85 -6.32 -12.31 0.14
N LEU A 86 -5.40 -12.79 -0.68
CA LEU A 86 -4.87 -14.14 -0.59
C LEU A 86 -3.38 -14.07 -0.34
N LEU A 87 -2.92 -14.75 0.71
CA LEU A 87 -1.51 -14.88 1.06
C LEU A 87 -1.12 -16.33 0.85
N ASP A 88 -0.17 -16.59 -0.07
CA ASP A 88 0.19 -17.96 -0.49
C ASP A 88 -1.02 -18.85 -0.82
N ASN A 89 -2.03 -18.25 -1.47
CA ASN A 89 -3.34 -18.82 -1.83
C ASN A 89 -4.33 -19.07 -0.67
N GLN A 90 -3.96 -18.80 0.58
CA GLN A 90 -4.92 -18.79 1.68
C GLN A 90 -5.72 -17.48 1.66
N ASN A 91 -7.06 -17.58 1.71
CA ASN A 91 -7.96 -16.42 1.65
C ASN A 91 -8.18 -15.78 3.04
N TYR A 92 -7.92 -14.48 3.14
CA TYR A 92 -8.09 -13.65 4.33
C TYR A 92 -9.29 -12.68 4.23
N GLY A 93 -10.05 -12.72 3.15
CA GLY A 93 -11.14 -11.75 2.90
C GLY A 93 -10.61 -10.33 2.77
N ASN A 94 -11.40 -9.33 3.18
CA ASN A 94 -10.91 -7.96 3.32
C ASN A 94 -10.42 -7.74 4.77
N PRO A 95 -9.10 -7.61 5.00
CA PRO A 95 -8.56 -7.40 6.34
C PRO A 95 -8.81 -5.97 6.86
N PHE A 96 -9.14 -5.03 5.98
CA PHE A 96 -9.41 -3.63 6.33
C PHE A 96 -10.89 -3.42 6.65
N ASN A 97 -11.35 -4.06 7.72
CA ASN A 97 -12.72 -3.91 8.21
C ASN A 97 -12.88 -2.62 9.04
N VAL A 98 -14.04 -1.96 8.96
CA VAL A 98 -14.28 -0.71 9.70
C VAL A 98 -14.71 -0.91 11.17
N HIS A 99 -15.22 -2.08 11.52
CA HIS A 99 -15.86 -2.38 12.80
C HIS A 99 -14.97 -3.16 13.77
N THR A 100 -13.95 -3.88 13.28
CA THR A 100 -13.05 -4.69 14.11
C THR A 100 -11.65 -4.76 13.50
N ASP A 101 -10.64 -4.85 14.36
CA ASP A 101 -9.24 -4.97 13.98
C ASP A 101 -8.75 -6.42 13.95
N GLU A 102 -9.57 -7.39 14.36
CA GLU A 102 -9.14 -8.79 14.41
C GLU A 102 -8.69 -9.35 13.05
N PRO A 103 -9.43 -9.14 11.93
CA PRO A 103 -8.97 -9.56 10.60
C PRO A 103 -7.63 -8.92 10.21
N LEU A 104 -7.46 -7.64 10.54
CA LEU A 104 -6.22 -6.91 10.25
C LEU A 104 -5.04 -7.48 11.02
N LYS A 105 -5.19 -7.76 12.33
CA LYS A 105 -4.12 -8.34 13.15
C LYS A 105 -3.67 -9.70 12.62
N ARG A 106 -4.63 -10.56 12.25
CA ARG A 106 -4.34 -11.88 11.65
C ARG A 106 -3.61 -11.71 10.32
N PHE A 107 -4.04 -10.77 9.48
CA PHE A 107 -3.41 -10.48 8.20
C PHE A 107 -1.98 -9.95 8.36
N GLN A 108 -1.73 -9.02 9.29
CA GLN A 108 -0.40 -8.46 9.57
C GLN A 108 0.61 -9.54 9.99
N ALA A 109 0.20 -10.48 10.84
CA ALA A 109 1.05 -11.60 11.22
C ALA A 109 1.37 -12.52 10.03
N ALA A 110 0.39 -12.77 9.17
CA ALA A 110 0.54 -13.68 8.03
C ALA A 110 1.34 -13.06 6.88
N ILE A 111 1.09 -11.79 6.52
CA ILE A 111 1.74 -11.14 5.38
C ILE A 111 3.25 -10.98 5.57
N ALA A 112 3.74 -10.88 6.80
CA ALA A 112 5.16 -10.84 7.08
C ALA A 112 5.91 -12.13 6.70
N GLN A 113 5.20 -13.27 6.62
CA GLN A 113 5.77 -14.58 6.30
C GLN A 113 5.43 -15.09 4.90
N ALA A 114 4.37 -14.52 4.30
CA ALA A 114 3.90 -14.92 2.99
C ALA A 114 4.96 -14.69 1.90
N LYS A 115 4.97 -15.49 0.85
CA LYS A 115 5.83 -15.25 -0.33
C LYS A 115 5.10 -14.50 -1.43
N VAL A 116 3.82 -14.80 -1.61
CA VAL A 116 2.97 -14.24 -2.65
C VAL A 116 1.76 -13.56 -2.02
N ILE A 117 1.49 -12.35 -2.48
CA ILE A 117 0.30 -11.58 -2.11
C ILE A 117 -0.57 -11.46 -3.35
N LYS A 118 -1.84 -11.83 -3.24
CA LYS A 118 -2.83 -11.61 -4.28
C LYS A 118 -3.99 -10.80 -3.75
N ILE A 119 -4.55 -9.95 -4.59
CA ILE A 119 -5.77 -9.21 -4.30
C ILE A 119 -6.75 -9.51 -5.42
N PHE A 120 -7.91 -10.06 -5.07
CA PHE A 120 -8.99 -10.32 -6.01
C PHE A 120 -10.11 -9.30 -5.79
N ASN A 121 -10.49 -8.62 -6.87
CA ASN A 121 -11.58 -7.66 -6.89
C ASN A 121 -12.16 -7.55 -8.31
N ALA A 122 -13.48 -7.52 -8.44
CA ALA A 122 -14.19 -7.33 -9.71
C ALA A 122 -13.67 -8.22 -10.87
N SER A 123 -13.52 -9.53 -10.60
CA SER A 123 -13.01 -10.53 -11.57
C SER A 123 -11.55 -10.32 -12.03
N ARG A 124 -10.81 -9.43 -11.36
CA ARG A 124 -9.38 -9.21 -11.60
C ARG A 124 -8.55 -9.71 -10.43
N LEU A 125 -7.46 -10.40 -10.75
CA LEU A 125 -6.48 -10.91 -9.79
C LEU A 125 -5.17 -10.14 -9.93
N TYR A 126 -4.85 -9.31 -8.94
CA TYR A 126 -3.57 -8.62 -8.84
C TYR A 126 -2.59 -9.51 -8.07
N THR A 127 -1.34 -9.64 -8.54
CA THR A 127 -0.34 -10.51 -7.92
C THR A 127 0.96 -9.76 -7.66
N PHE A 128 1.47 -9.89 -6.44
CA PHE A 128 2.71 -9.30 -5.96
C PHE A 128 3.57 -10.39 -5.29
N GLN A 129 4.88 -10.23 -5.37
CA GLN A 129 5.82 -11.03 -4.58
C GLN A 129 6.20 -10.24 -3.34
N ASN A 130 6.40 -10.93 -2.23
CA ASN A 130 6.70 -10.33 -0.93
C ASN A 130 8.22 -10.18 -0.69
N GLY A 131 8.97 -9.74 -1.71
CA GLY A 131 10.40 -9.46 -1.54
C GLY A 131 10.64 -8.34 -0.52
N ASN A 132 11.72 -8.43 0.25
CA ASN A 132 12.04 -7.49 1.36
C ASN A 132 10.87 -7.34 2.37
N ALA A 133 10.27 -8.46 2.77
CA ALA A 133 9.14 -8.49 3.69
C ALA A 133 9.43 -7.83 5.06
N ASP A 134 10.70 -7.72 5.45
CA ASP A 134 11.14 -7.00 6.67
C ASP A 134 10.73 -5.51 6.64
N LEU A 135 10.54 -4.91 5.46
CA LEU A 135 10.05 -3.54 5.34
C LEU A 135 8.58 -3.39 5.74
N LEU A 136 7.80 -4.46 5.81
CA LEU A 136 6.39 -4.42 6.21
C LEU A 136 6.17 -3.91 7.63
N SER A 137 7.16 -4.04 8.52
CA SER A 137 7.08 -3.51 9.88
C SER A 137 7.49 -2.04 10.01
N LYS A 138 7.90 -1.39 8.90
CA LYS A 138 8.32 0.02 8.94
C LYS A 138 7.11 0.93 9.19
N PRO A 139 7.26 1.95 10.04
CA PRO A 139 6.18 2.88 10.33
C PRO A 139 5.94 3.83 9.16
N VAL A 140 4.71 3.94 8.67
CA VAL A 140 4.32 4.73 7.49
C VAL A 140 3.34 5.86 7.83
N SER A 141 3.13 6.77 6.89
CA SER A 141 2.04 7.75 6.92
C SER A 141 0.75 7.08 6.39
N CYS A 142 -0.27 6.90 7.24
CA CYS A 142 -1.52 6.22 6.87
C CYS A 142 -2.59 7.14 6.28
N GLN A 143 -2.50 8.44 6.56
CA GLN A 143 -3.19 9.48 5.81
C GLN A 143 -2.16 10.48 5.28
N GLU A 144 -2.41 11.03 4.10
CA GLU A 144 -1.71 12.24 3.71
C GLU A 144 -2.09 13.34 4.71
N SER A 145 -1.10 13.90 5.41
CA SER A 145 -1.25 15.17 6.08
C SER A 145 -1.59 16.22 5.00
N GLY A 146 -2.88 16.45 4.77
CA GLY A 146 -3.37 17.34 3.70
C GLY A 146 -4.67 16.92 3.04
N ALA A 147 -5.69 16.54 3.80
CA ALA A 147 -7.08 16.54 3.34
C ALA A 147 -7.95 17.11 4.46
N SER A 148 -7.79 18.41 4.69
CA SER A 148 -8.71 19.20 5.51
C SER A 148 -9.30 20.25 4.60
N GLY A 149 -10.63 20.18 4.38
CA GLY A 149 -11.46 21.33 3.96
C GLY A 149 -11.35 21.76 2.51
#